data_AF-A0A934SFF1-F1
#
_entry.id   AF-A0A934SFF1-F1
#
_cell.length_a   1.000
_cell.length_b   1.000
_cell.length_c   1.000
_cell.angle_alpha   90.00
_cell.angle_beta   90.00
_cell.angle_gamma   90.00
#
_symmetry.space_group_name_H-M   'P 1'
#
loop_
_entity.id
_entity.type
_entity.pdbx_description
1 polymer ?
#
loop_
_entity_poly.entity_id
_entity_poly.type
_entity_poly.pdbx_seq_one_letter_code
_entity_poly.pdbx_strand_id
1 'polypeptide(L)'
;AFGNQKLRRNKSDTADARLIARFLVAEQNDLTPWAPKTTENEQLTELVRYTESITREIAKLKTKCESAIDPIVLKSLSRRIKSEQKELAAIRLRINAIIKSSDTIRKSDQLIRSIPGIGEISSHLMLAEIPDLTHFSNARQLAAWAGVTPCHFVSGASGRPTTPITKVGSTHLRRALFMPAMTARNNNPLLKTFADRLQENGKKPKQIIIAIMRKLL
;
A
#
# COMPACT_ATOMS: atom_id res chain seq x y z
N ALA A 1 15.97 -1.06 -18.87
CA ALA A 1 15.58 -2.04 -19.90
C ALA A 1 15.78 -1.47 -21.30
N PHE A 2 15.04 -0.43 -21.71
CA PHE A 2 15.14 0.17 -23.06
C PHE A 2 16.54 0.67 -23.46
N GLY A 3 17.27 1.32 -22.52
CA GLY A 3 18.67 1.72 -22.78
C GLY A 3 19.62 0.55 -23.02
N ASN A 4 19.43 -0.58 -22.31
CA ASN A 4 20.22 -1.80 -22.49
C ASN A 4 19.86 -2.50 -23.79
N GLN A 5 18.56 -2.52 -24.17
CA GLN A 5 18.09 -3.00 -25.47
C GLN A 5 18.74 -2.22 -26.63
N LYS A 6 19.03 -0.94 -26.43
CA LYS A 6 19.75 -0.09 -27.39
C LYS A 6 21.28 -0.12 -27.22
N LEU A 7 21.82 -1.07 -26.44
CA LEU A 7 23.26 -1.28 -26.20
C LEU A 7 24.02 -0.02 -25.78
N ARG A 8 23.37 0.83 -24.98
CA ARG A 8 23.93 2.12 -24.58
C ARG A 8 25.09 1.92 -23.59
N ARG A 9 26.22 2.57 -23.87
CA ARG A 9 27.44 2.50 -23.05
C ARG A 9 27.70 3.76 -22.20
N ASN A 10 27.30 4.95 -22.67
CA ASN A 10 27.59 6.22 -21.99
C ASN A 10 26.34 6.83 -21.34
N LYS A 11 26.45 7.25 -20.08
CA LYS A 11 25.39 7.92 -19.31
C LYS A 11 25.66 9.43 -19.21
N SER A 12 24.74 10.24 -19.72
CA SER A 12 24.75 11.70 -19.64
C SER A 12 23.31 12.21 -19.74
N ASP A 13 23.02 13.39 -19.18
CA ASP A 13 21.65 13.94 -19.16
C ASP A 13 21.07 14.13 -20.56
N THR A 14 21.87 14.62 -21.51
CA THR A 14 21.45 14.76 -22.92
C THR A 14 21.09 13.42 -23.55
N ALA A 15 21.87 12.37 -23.27
CA ALA A 15 21.62 11.05 -23.82
C ALA A 15 20.46 10.34 -23.09
N ASP A 16 20.24 10.63 -21.82
CA ASP A 16 19.07 10.18 -21.05
C ASP A 16 17.79 10.82 -21.59
N ALA A 17 17.77 12.14 -21.79
CA ALA A 17 16.64 12.85 -22.38
C ALA A 17 16.29 12.31 -23.78
N ARG A 18 17.30 12.07 -24.63
CA ARG A 18 17.09 11.49 -25.97
C ARG A 18 16.57 10.05 -25.90
N LEU A 19 17.00 9.27 -24.91
CA LEU A 19 16.51 7.91 -24.70
C LEU A 19 15.03 7.92 -24.25
N ILE A 20 14.66 8.81 -23.34
CA ILE A 20 13.27 9.01 -22.90
C ILE A 20 12.41 9.41 -24.09
N ALA A 21 12.83 10.39 -24.90
CA ALA A 21 12.09 10.80 -26.10
C ALA A 21 11.87 9.64 -27.07
N ARG A 22 12.91 8.84 -27.35
CA ARG A 22 12.78 7.64 -28.21
C ARG A 22 11.85 6.59 -27.63
N PHE A 23 11.88 6.39 -26.32
CA PHE A 23 10.96 5.48 -25.63
C PHE A 23 9.52 5.96 -25.78
N LEU A 24 9.25 7.25 -25.52
CA LEU A 24 7.92 7.84 -25.64
C LEU A 24 7.36 7.71 -27.06
N VAL A 25 8.18 7.91 -28.09
CA VAL A 25 7.77 7.71 -29.49
C VAL A 25 7.49 6.24 -29.79
N ALA A 26 8.31 5.32 -29.28
CA ALA A 26 8.17 3.89 -29.56
C ALA A 26 6.94 3.27 -28.88
N GLU A 27 6.61 3.70 -27.67
CA GLU A 27 5.52 3.14 -26.85
C GLU A 27 4.26 4.03 -26.86
N GLN A 28 4.21 5.07 -27.72
CA GLN A 28 3.16 6.09 -27.68
C GLN A 28 1.73 5.51 -27.71
N ASN A 29 1.52 4.43 -28.45
CA ASN A 29 0.21 3.79 -28.60
C ASN A 29 -0.23 3.03 -27.34
N ASP A 30 0.72 2.59 -26.51
CA ASP A 30 0.47 1.81 -25.30
C ASP A 30 0.53 2.67 -24.02
N LEU A 31 0.97 3.93 -24.15
CA LEU A 31 1.01 4.89 -23.05
C LEU A 31 -0.35 5.54 -22.83
N THR A 32 -0.86 5.43 -21.61
CA THR A 32 -2.04 6.17 -21.17
C THR A 32 -1.63 7.54 -20.61
N PRO A 33 -2.26 8.65 -21.04
CA PRO A 33 -2.02 9.96 -20.46
C PRO A 33 -2.29 9.92 -18.95
N TRP A 34 -1.38 10.51 -18.18
CA TRP A 34 -1.62 10.65 -16.74
C TRP A 34 -2.80 11.59 -16.50
N ALA A 35 -3.77 11.14 -15.71
CA ALA A 35 -4.86 11.95 -15.22
C ALA A 35 -4.71 12.16 -13.70
N PRO A 36 -4.93 13.39 -13.19
CA PRO A 36 -4.95 13.63 -11.76
C PRO A 36 -6.13 12.88 -11.12
N LYS A 37 -6.00 12.63 -9.82
CA LYS A 37 -7.14 12.13 -9.04
C LYS A 37 -8.20 13.24 -8.98
N THR A 38 -9.46 12.87 -8.78
CA THR A 38 -10.50 13.84 -8.45
C THR A 38 -10.12 14.56 -7.15
N THR A 39 -10.53 15.82 -6.99
CA THR A 39 -10.23 16.61 -5.78
C THR A 39 -10.68 15.90 -4.50
N GLU A 40 -11.83 15.21 -4.55
CA GLU A 40 -12.31 14.37 -3.44
C GLU A 40 -11.34 13.24 -3.08
N ASN A 41 -10.82 12.53 -4.08
CA ASN A 41 -9.85 11.45 -3.88
C ASN A 41 -8.49 11.98 -3.43
N GLU A 42 -8.07 13.16 -3.89
CA GLU A 42 -6.84 13.83 -3.42
C GLU A 42 -6.96 14.21 -1.95
N GLN A 43 -8.06 14.86 -1.56
CA GLN A 43 -8.35 15.20 -0.17
C GLN A 43 -8.42 13.96 0.72
N LEU A 44 -9.09 12.89 0.26
CA LEU A 44 -9.13 11.62 0.97
C LEU A 44 -7.72 11.03 1.13
N THR A 45 -6.90 11.06 0.07
CA THR A 45 -5.52 10.57 0.10
C THR A 45 -4.68 11.34 1.12
N GLU A 46 -4.78 12.67 1.11
CA GLU A 46 -4.05 13.54 2.03
C GLU A 46 -4.42 13.25 3.49
N LEU A 47 -5.72 13.24 3.80
CA LEU A 47 -6.20 12.99 5.16
C LEU A 47 -5.80 11.60 5.65
N VAL A 48 -5.94 10.57 4.83
CA VAL A 48 -5.55 9.20 5.20
C VAL A 48 -4.05 9.11 5.47
N ARG A 49 -3.20 9.67 4.59
CA ARG A 49 -1.75 9.70 4.81
C ARG A 49 -1.39 10.50 6.06
N TYR A 50 -2.12 11.58 6.35
CA TYR A 50 -1.95 12.34 7.57
C TYR A 50 -2.28 11.52 8.82
N THR A 51 -3.35 10.71 8.80
CA THR A 51 -3.64 9.78 9.92
C THR A 51 -2.53 8.75 10.15
N GLU A 52 -1.89 8.25 9.09
CA GLU A 52 -0.72 7.38 9.23
C GLU A 52 0.50 8.11 9.79
N SER A 53 0.67 9.39 9.45
CA SER A 53 1.71 10.24 10.04
C SER A 53 1.50 10.40 11.54
N ILE A 54 0.30 10.82 11.96
CA ILE A 54 -0.05 10.98 13.39
C ILE A 54 0.11 9.65 14.13
N THR A 55 -0.34 8.54 13.54
CA THR A 55 -0.21 7.21 14.16
C THR A 55 1.26 6.84 14.42
N ARG A 56 2.16 7.17 13.48
CA ARG A 56 3.62 6.98 13.67
C ARG A 56 4.18 7.88 14.76
N GLU A 57 3.75 9.14 14.83
CA GLU A 57 4.19 10.06 15.88
C GLU A 57 3.70 9.62 17.27
N ILE A 58 2.46 9.17 17.40
CA ILE A 58 1.95 8.56 18.65
C ILE A 58 2.81 7.38 19.07
N ALA A 59 3.17 6.48 18.14
CA ALA A 59 4.03 5.34 18.44
C ALA A 59 5.41 5.79 18.95
N LYS A 60 6.05 6.77 18.28
CA LYS A 60 7.33 7.36 18.73
C LYS A 60 7.23 7.98 20.12
N LEU A 61 6.14 8.71 20.40
CA LEU A 61 5.92 9.33 21.71
C LEU A 61 5.72 8.28 22.81
N LYS A 62 5.01 7.19 22.52
CA LYS A 62 4.85 6.06 23.46
C LYS A 62 6.20 5.42 23.79
N THR A 63 7.02 5.11 22.79
CA THR A 63 8.37 4.58 23.01
C THR A 63 9.23 5.54 23.85
N LYS A 64 9.17 6.85 23.60
CA LYS A 64 9.87 7.84 24.43
C LYS A 64 9.36 7.85 25.88
N CYS A 65 8.06 7.63 26.07
CA CYS A 65 7.44 7.59 27.39
C CYS A 65 7.91 6.36 28.19
N GLU A 66 8.07 5.22 27.53
CA GLU A 66 8.60 3.99 28.16
C GLU A 66 10.05 4.15 28.64
N SER A 67 10.86 4.95 27.94
CA SER A 67 12.26 5.20 28.31
C SER A 67 12.46 6.39 29.27
N ALA A 68 11.43 7.21 29.52
CA ALA A 68 11.57 8.43 30.30
C ALA A 68 11.48 8.15 31.80
N ILE A 69 12.33 8.79 32.58
CA ILE A 69 12.39 8.64 34.05
C ILE A 69 11.82 9.88 34.75
N ASP A 70 12.15 11.07 34.24
CA ASP A 70 11.73 12.33 34.84
C ASP A 70 10.20 12.52 34.82
N PRO A 71 9.54 12.78 35.97
CA PRO A 71 8.08 12.92 36.05
C PRO A 71 7.51 14.07 35.21
N ILE A 72 8.24 15.18 35.06
CA ILE A 72 7.81 16.34 34.26
C ILE A 72 7.81 15.96 32.78
N VAL A 73 8.86 15.26 32.34
CA VAL A 73 8.96 14.71 30.97
C VAL A 73 7.83 13.72 30.70
N LEU A 74 7.58 12.77 31.61
CA LEU A 74 6.48 11.80 31.50
C LEU A 74 5.11 12.48 31.36
N LYS A 75 4.85 13.50 32.19
CA LYS A 75 3.60 14.28 32.13
C LYS A 75 3.46 15.03 30.80
N SER A 76 4.56 15.58 30.28
CA SER A 76 4.59 16.27 28.97
C SER A 76 4.32 15.29 27.81
N LEU A 77 5.01 14.15 27.78
CA LEU A 77 4.82 13.11 26.76
C LEU A 77 3.39 12.55 26.77
N SER A 78 2.85 12.26 27.95
CA SER A 78 1.48 11.79 28.12
C SER A 78 0.45 12.80 27.61
N ARG A 79 0.67 14.09 27.87
CA ARG A 79 -0.20 15.18 27.34
C ARG A 79 -0.15 15.22 25.81
N ARG A 80 1.04 15.13 25.21
CA ARG A 80 1.22 15.10 23.76
C ARG A 80 0.54 13.91 23.12
N ILE A 81 0.72 12.71 23.67
CA ILE A 81 0.02 11.49 23.20
C ILE A 81 -1.49 11.71 23.18
N LYS A 82 -2.06 12.25 24.26
CA LYS A 82 -3.50 12.55 24.34
C LYS A 82 -3.93 13.58 23.29
N SER A 83 -3.12 14.62 23.04
CA SER A 83 -3.41 15.63 22.02
C SER A 83 -3.44 15.02 20.62
N GLU A 84 -2.40 14.26 20.26
CA GLU A 84 -2.30 13.59 18.96
C GLU A 84 -3.42 12.55 18.75
N GLN A 85 -3.85 11.86 19.81
CA GLN A 85 -4.99 10.94 19.74
C GLN A 85 -6.31 11.67 19.46
N LYS A 86 -6.51 12.86 20.03
CA LYS A 86 -7.68 13.70 19.72
C LYS A 86 -7.65 14.20 18.28
N GLU A 87 -6.49 14.66 17.82
CA GLU A 87 -6.29 15.09 16.43
C GLU A 87 -6.60 13.94 15.46
N LEU A 88 -6.05 12.75 15.72
CA LEU A 88 -6.30 11.54 14.93
C LEU A 88 -7.79 11.21 14.84
N ALA A 89 -8.52 11.30 15.96
CA ALA A 89 -9.96 11.07 15.98
C ALA A 89 -10.72 12.11 15.16
N ALA A 90 -10.34 13.39 15.26
CA ALA A 90 -10.95 14.47 14.48
C ALA A 90 -10.74 14.28 12.97
N ILE A 91 -9.53 13.91 12.54
CA ILE A 91 -9.23 13.65 11.13
C ILE A 91 -10.00 12.41 10.62
N ARG A 92 -10.14 11.35 11.43
CA ARG A 92 -10.96 10.18 11.06
C ARG A 92 -12.43 10.54 10.87
N LEU A 93 -12.99 11.45 11.67
CA LEU A 93 -14.35 11.95 11.46
C LEU A 93 -14.48 12.70 10.14
N ARG A 94 -13.48 13.52 9.75
CA ARG A 94 -13.47 14.21 8.46
C ARG A 94 -13.39 13.23 7.28
N ILE A 95 -12.57 12.20 7.37
CA ILE A 95 -12.50 11.12 6.36
C ILE A 95 -13.87 10.47 6.19
N ASN A 96 -14.51 10.10 7.30
CA ASN A 96 -15.85 9.52 7.27
C ASN A 96 -16.91 10.46 6.65
N ALA A 97 -16.79 11.78 6.87
CA ALA A 97 -17.69 12.74 6.24
C ALA A 97 -17.53 12.78 4.72
N ILE A 98 -16.29 12.79 4.21
CA ILE A 98 -16.00 12.76 2.75
C ILE A 98 -16.52 11.47 2.11
N ILE A 99 -16.30 10.33 2.77
CA ILE A 99 -16.79 9.04 2.26
C ILE A 99 -18.31 9.03 2.22
N LYS A 100 -18.99 9.62 3.22
CA LYS A 100 -20.45 9.67 3.24
C LYS A 100 -21.02 10.63 2.19
N SER A 101 -20.36 11.75 1.90
CA SER A 101 -20.83 12.75 0.94
C SER A 101 -20.75 12.28 -0.51
N SER A 102 -19.83 11.37 -0.85
CA SER A 102 -19.64 10.87 -2.21
C SER A 102 -20.23 9.46 -2.36
N ASP A 103 -21.32 9.34 -3.13
CA ASP A 103 -22.00 8.08 -3.38
C ASP A 103 -21.09 6.99 -3.94
N THR A 104 -20.19 7.38 -4.86
CA THR A 104 -19.23 6.46 -5.49
C THR A 104 -18.23 5.93 -4.48
N ILE A 105 -17.63 6.81 -3.66
CA ILE A 105 -16.65 6.41 -2.64
C ILE A 105 -17.34 5.57 -1.56
N ARG A 106 -18.56 5.93 -1.15
CA ARG A 106 -19.34 5.18 -0.16
C ARG A 106 -19.64 3.76 -0.60
N LYS A 107 -20.07 3.56 -1.86
CA LYS A 107 -20.33 2.23 -2.42
C LYS A 107 -19.06 1.39 -2.44
N SER A 108 -17.93 1.98 -2.86
CA SER A 108 -16.64 1.31 -2.84
C SER A 108 -16.19 0.94 -1.42
N ASP A 109 -16.37 1.83 -0.42
CA ASP A 109 -16.08 1.52 1.00
C ASP A 109 -16.90 0.32 1.49
N GLN A 110 -18.21 0.29 1.19
CA GLN A 110 -19.10 -0.79 1.59
C GLN A 110 -18.68 -2.14 0.98
N LEU A 111 -18.34 -2.16 -0.30
CA LEU A 111 -17.87 -3.37 -0.99
C LEU A 111 -16.52 -3.86 -0.45
N ILE A 112 -15.60 -2.96 -0.14
CA ILE A 112 -14.31 -3.33 0.44
C ILE A 112 -14.51 -3.89 1.85
N ARG A 113 -15.35 -3.26 2.66
CA ARG A 113 -15.64 -3.68 4.04
C ARG A 113 -16.48 -4.96 4.14
N SER A 114 -17.17 -5.36 3.07
CA SER A 114 -17.90 -6.64 3.06
C SER A 114 -16.95 -7.84 3.04
N ILE A 115 -15.66 -7.64 2.75
CA ILE A 115 -14.64 -8.69 2.81
C ILE A 115 -14.29 -8.99 4.28
N PRO A 116 -14.54 -10.21 4.80
CA PRO A 116 -14.23 -10.55 6.18
C PRO A 116 -12.73 -10.36 6.48
N GLY A 117 -12.44 -9.53 7.49
CA GLY A 117 -11.08 -9.17 7.89
C GLY A 117 -10.63 -7.78 7.44
N ILE A 118 -11.39 -7.08 6.59
CA ILE A 118 -11.15 -5.68 6.26
C ILE A 118 -12.03 -4.79 7.14
N GLY A 119 -11.39 -3.88 7.88
CA GLY A 119 -12.06 -2.88 8.70
C GLY A 119 -12.06 -1.50 8.06
N GLU A 120 -12.75 -0.55 8.71
CA GLU A 120 -12.89 0.85 8.26
C GLU A 120 -11.56 1.51 7.91
N ILE A 121 -10.59 1.50 8.82
CA ILE A 121 -9.28 2.14 8.61
C ILE A 121 -8.56 1.57 7.38
N SER A 122 -8.63 0.24 7.20
CA SER A 122 -7.97 -0.45 6.10
C SER A 122 -8.67 -0.16 4.77
N SER A 123 -10.00 -0.10 4.80
CA SER A 123 -10.82 0.29 3.65
C SER A 123 -10.50 1.71 3.18
N HIS A 124 -10.46 2.68 4.10
CA HIS A 124 -10.11 4.06 3.78
C HIS A 124 -8.73 4.18 3.14
N LEU A 125 -7.77 3.39 3.61
CA LEU A 125 -6.42 3.36 3.06
C LEU A 125 -6.36 2.72 1.68
N MET A 126 -7.12 1.65 1.46
CA MET A 126 -7.29 1.07 0.13
C MET A 126 -7.89 2.08 -0.85
N LEU A 127 -8.98 2.77 -0.46
CA LEU A 127 -9.62 3.80 -1.28
C LEU A 127 -8.69 4.97 -1.59
N ALA A 128 -7.91 5.42 -0.61
CA ALA A 128 -6.95 6.50 -0.78
C ALA A 128 -5.82 6.13 -1.76
N GLU A 129 -5.31 4.90 -1.69
CA GLU A 129 -4.11 4.52 -2.43
C GLU A 129 -4.39 3.85 -3.77
N ILE A 130 -5.47 3.09 -3.90
CA ILE A 130 -5.81 2.42 -5.17
C ILE A 130 -6.28 3.51 -6.16
N PRO A 131 -5.59 3.67 -7.32
CA PRO A 131 -6.07 4.55 -8.37
C PRO A 131 -7.31 3.96 -9.03
N ASP A 132 -7.91 4.66 -9.99
CA ASP A 132 -9.06 4.13 -10.72
C ASP A 132 -8.78 2.70 -11.23
N LEU A 133 -9.69 1.79 -10.91
CA LEU A 133 -9.57 0.37 -11.27
C LEU A 133 -9.58 0.18 -12.79
N THR A 134 -10.14 1.13 -13.55
CA THR A 134 -10.11 1.12 -15.03
C THR A 134 -8.69 1.17 -15.59
N HIS A 135 -7.71 1.64 -14.81
CA HIS A 135 -6.29 1.63 -15.21
C HIS A 135 -5.68 0.23 -15.20
N PHE A 136 -6.37 -0.77 -14.64
CA PHE A 136 -5.90 -2.14 -14.56
C PHE A 136 -6.75 -3.06 -15.43
N SER A 137 -6.11 -3.74 -16.38
CA SER A 137 -6.74 -4.76 -17.21
C SER A 137 -7.22 -5.97 -16.42
N ASN A 138 -6.58 -6.26 -15.27
CA ASN A 138 -6.93 -7.37 -14.40
C ASN A 138 -6.35 -7.20 -12.99
N ALA A 139 -6.86 -8.00 -12.04
CA ALA A 139 -6.40 -8.01 -10.65
C ALA A 139 -4.90 -8.35 -10.48
N ARG A 140 -4.28 -9.08 -11.42
CA ARG A 140 -2.83 -9.37 -11.35
C ARG A 140 -2.01 -8.10 -11.57
N GLN A 141 -2.47 -7.20 -12.43
CA GLN A 141 -1.83 -5.91 -12.66
C GLN A 141 -1.95 -5.00 -11.43
N LEU A 142 -3.12 -4.98 -10.78
CA LEU A 142 -3.31 -4.28 -9.50
C LEU A 142 -2.38 -4.85 -8.42
N ALA A 143 -2.29 -6.17 -8.28
CA ALA A 143 -1.38 -6.80 -7.32
C ALA A 143 0.10 -6.51 -7.60
N ALA A 144 0.49 -6.44 -8.88
CA ALA A 144 1.84 -6.05 -9.30
C ALA A 144 2.12 -4.58 -8.96
N TRP A 145 1.16 -3.69 -9.19
CA TRP A 145 1.24 -2.28 -8.81
C TRP A 145 1.28 -2.08 -7.29
N ALA A 146 0.49 -2.84 -6.51
CA ALA A 146 0.56 -2.81 -5.04
C ALA A 146 1.89 -3.39 -4.50
N GLY A 147 2.68 -4.04 -5.36
CA GLY A 147 3.94 -4.67 -5.02
C GLY A 147 3.80 -5.82 -4.04
N VAL A 148 2.73 -6.62 -4.18
CA VAL A 148 2.51 -7.85 -3.40
C VAL A 148 2.78 -9.11 -4.22
N THR A 149 3.42 -8.96 -5.38
CA THR A 149 3.83 -10.06 -6.26
C THR A 149 5.33 -10.37 -6.11
N PRO A 150 5.74 -11.64 -6.24
CA PRO A 150 7.15 -12.02 -6.28
C PRO A 150 7.87 -11.36 -7.46
N CYS A 151 9.14 -10.98 -7.26
CA CYS A 151 10.02 -10.45 -8.28
C CYS A 151 11.16 -11.45 -8.54
N HIS A 152 11.06 -12.17 -9.66
CA HIS A 152 12.07 -13.13 -10.07
C HIS A 152 13.28 -12.41 -10.69
N PHE A 153 14.35 -12.26 -9.91
CA PHE A 153 15.67 -11.87 -10.42
C PHE A 153 16.54 -13.12 -10.53
N VAL A 154 16.51 -13.78 -11.69
CA VAL A 154 17.44 -14.87 -12.02
C VAL A 154 18.29 -14.42 -13.20
N SER A 155 19.42 -13.78 -12.91
CA SER A 155 20.48 -13.56 -13.89
C SER A 155 21.54 -14.64 -13.67
N GLY A 156 21.55 -15.69 -14.50
CA GLY A 156 22.63 -16.69 -14.61
C GLY A 156 22.99 -17.50 -13.35
N ALA A 157 22.92 -18.83 -13.46
CA ALA A 157 23.53 -19.88 -12.61
C ALA A 157 23.32 -19.87 -11.07
N SER A 158 22.87 -18.78 -10.46
CA SER A 158 22.63 -18.68 -9.02
C SER A 158 21.13 -18.81 -8.74
N GLY A 159 20.68 -20.05 -8.58
CA GLY A 159 19.33 -20.34 -8.11
C GLY A 159 19.14 -19.78 -6.69
N ARG A 160 18.67 -18.54 -6.57
CA ARG A 160 18.24 -18.03 -5.25
C ARG A 160 17.06 -18.89 -4.78
N PRO A 161 17.15 -19.50 -3.58
CA PRO A 161 16.08 -20.37 -3.07
C PRO A 161 14.81 -19.59 -2.70
N THR A 162 14.87 -18.25 -2.68
CA THR A 162 13.74 -17.39 -2.33
C THR A 162 13.59 -16.22 -3.29
N THR A 163 12.34 -15.92 -3.63
CA THR A 163 11.97 -14.79 -4.50
C THR A 163 11.34 -13.70 -3.63
N PRO A 164 12.00 -12.54 -3.43
CA PRO A 164 11.41 -11.44 -2.68
C PRO A 164 10.23 -10.84 -3.44
N ILE A 165 9.32 -10.16 -2.73
CA ILE A 165 8.29 -9.34 -3.40
C ILE A 165 8.90 -8.09 -4.02
N THR A 166 8.25 -7.57 -5.05
CA THR A 166 8.63 -6.27 -5.63
C THR A 166 8.33 -5.13 -4.66
N LYS A 167 9.18 -4.08 -4.70
CA LYS A 167 8.94 -2.83 -3.97
C LYS A 167 8.26 -1.76 -4.83
N VAL A 168 7.85 -2.12 -6.06
CA VAL A 168 7.17 -1.24 -7.01
C VAL A 168 5.79 -0.81 -6.49
N GLY A 169 5.40 0.42 -6.85
CA GLY A 169 4.14 1.09 -6.55
C GLY A 169 3.92 1.45 -5.08
N SER A 170 2.66 1.49 -4.62
CA SER A 170 2.33 2.15 -3.34
C SER A 170 2.81 1.36 -2.12
N THR A 171 3.76 1.96 -1.39
CA THR A 171 4.22 1.43 -0.10
C THR A 171 3.15 1.55 0.98
N HIS A 172 2.28 2.56 0.88
CA HIS A 172 1.15 2.75 1.80
C HIS A 172 0.13 1.62 1.64
N LEU A 173 -0.30 1.32 0.40
CA LEU A 173 -1.21 0.21 0.13
C LEU A 173 -0.64 -1.14 0.60
N ARG A 174 0.63 -1.40 0.28
CA ARG A 174 1.30 -2.63 0.72
C ARG A 174 1.32 -2.78 2.23
N ARG A 175 1.56 -1.70 2.98
CA ARG A 175 1.52 -1.71 4.45
C ARG A 175 0.10 -1.94 4.96
N ALA A 176 -0.88 -1.29 4.35
CA ALA A 176 -2.28 -1.36 4.76
C ALA A 176 -2.92 -2.73 4.57
N LEU A 177 -2.45 -3.50 3.57
CA LEU A 177 -2.92 -4.86 3.31
C LEU A 177 -2.47 -5.88 4.36
N PHE A 178 -1.37 -5.62 5.08
CA PHE A 178 -0.73 -6.61 5.94
C PHE A 178 -1.62 -7.03 7.13
N MET A 179 -2.11 -6.06 7.91
CA MET A 179 -2.96 -6.35 9.08
C MET A 179 -4.31 -6.98 8.68
N PRO A 180 -5.04 -6.47 7.67
CA PRO A 180 -6.22 -7.13 7.13
C PRO A 180 -5.96 -8.55 6.67
N ALA A 181 -4.83 -8.82 6.00
CA ALA A 181 -4.49 -10.18 5.58
C ALA A 181 -4.29 -11.13 6.78
N MET A 182 -3.68 -10.65 7.86
CA MET A 182 -3.57 -11.43 9.10
C MET A 182 -4.94 -11.71 9.74
N THR A 183 -5.82 -10.72 9.79
CA THR A 183 -7.18 -10.88 10.35
C THR A 183 -8.04 -11.78 9.46
N ALA A 184 -7.98 -11.58 8.14
CA ALA A 184 -8.74 -12.32 7.14
C ALA A 184 -8.34 -13.80 7.11
N ARG A 185 -7.06 -14.14 7.35
CA ARG A 185 -6.62 -15.53 7.54
C ARG A 185 -7.44 -16.27 8.59
N ASN A 186 -7.81 -15.60 9.68
CA ASN A 186 -8.48 -16.24 10.81
C ASN A 186 -10.01 -16.18 10.67
N ASN A 187 -10.53 -15.10 10.09
CA ASN A 187 -11.97 -14.80 10.10
C ASN A 187 -12.67 -15.11 8.76
N ASN A 188 -11.93 -15.33 7.67
CA ASN A 188 -12.48 -15.67 6.36
C ASN A 188 -12.23 -17.16 6.06
N PRO A 189 -13.27 -18.02 6.03
CA PRO A 189 -13.11 -19.46 5.78
C PRO A 189 -12.39 -19.80 4.47
N LEU A 190 -12.62 -19.02 3.40
CA LEU A 190 -11.97 -19.24 2.10
C LEU A 190 -10.48 -18.90 2.14
N LEU A 191 -10.10 -17.85 2.88
CA LEU A 191 -8.69 -17.48 3.03
C LEU A 191 -7.97 -18.36 4.03
N LYS A 192 -8.68 -18.90 5.02
CA LYS A 192 -8.15 -19.89 5.96
C LYS A 192 -7.76 -21.18 5.23
N THR A 193 -8.70 -21.77 4.50
CA THR A 193 -8.42 -22.98 3.69
C THR A 193 -7.31 -22.76 2.67
N PHE A 194 -7.28 -21.58 2.02
CA PHE A 194 -6.19 -21.19 1.13
C PHE A 194 -4.84 -21.12 1.87
N ALA A 195 -4.80 -20.53 3.06
CA ALA A 195 -3.61 -20.39 3.88
C ALA A 195 -3.09 -21.75 4.39
N ASP A 196 -3.99 -22.62 4.85
CA ASP A 196 -3.66 -23.95 5.36
C ASP A 196 -3.04 -24.81 4.26
N ARG A 197 -3.61 -24.81 3.06
CA ARG A 197 -3.02 -25.46 1.88
C ARG A 197 -1.62 -24.93 1.57
N LEU A 198 -1.38 -23.62 1.69
CA LEU A 198 -0.03 -23.07 1.46
C LEU A 198 0.95 -23.48 2.56
N GLN A 199 0.48 -23.59 3.80
CA GLN A 199 1.26 -24.05 4.93
C GLN A 199 1.66 -25.53 4.78
N GLU A 200 0.73 -26.39 4.37
CA GLU A 200 0.99 -27.80 4.02
C GLU A 200 2.03 -27.94 2.91
N ASN A 201 2.02 -27.04 1.93
CA ASN A 201 3.04 -26.95 0.87
C ASN A 201 4.38 -26.33 1.33
N GLY A 202 4.62 -26.22 2.64
CA GLY A 202 5.88 -25.75 3.23
C GLY A 202 6.15 -24.25 3.08
N LYS A 203 5.13 -23.43 2.76
CA LYS A 203 5.33 -21.97 2.67
C LYS A 203 5.51 -21.35 4.05
N LYS A 204 6.45 -20.39 4.15
CA LYS A 204 6.71 -19.67 5.41
C LYS A 204 5.53 -18.77 5.78
N PRO A 205 5.28 -18.49 7.07
CA PRO A 205 4.15 -17.65 7.50
C PRO A 205 4.06 -16.30 6.78
N LYS A 206 5.18 -15.58 6.62
CA LYS A 206 5.20 -14.31 5.88
C LYS A 206 4.83 -14.45 4.39
N GLN A 207 5.20 -15.57 3.75
CA GLN A 207 4.83 -15.82 2.35
C GLN A 207 3.32 -16.05 2.20
N ILE A 208 2.71 -16.73 3.18
CA ILE A 208 1.26 -16.97 3.23
C ILE A 208 0.51 -15.65 3.39
N ILE A 209 0.95 -14.78 4.30
CA ILE A 209 0.33 -13.45 4.47
C ILE A 209 0.40 -12.64 3.17
N ILE A 210 1.56 -12.61 2.50
CA ILE A 210 1.71 -11.94 1.20
C ILE A 210 0.77 -12.54 0.15
N ALA A 211 0.60 -13.86 0.11
CA ALA A 211 -0.33 -14.51 -0.80
C ALA A 211 -1.79 -14.13 -0.50
N ILE A 212 -2.16 -13.97 0.77
CA ILE A 212 -3.48 -13.45 1.17
C ILE A 212 -3.63 -11.98 0.76
N MET A 213 -2.62 -11.13 0.99
CA MET A 213 -2.64 -9.73 0.55
C MET A 213 -2.91 -9.63 -0.96
N ARG A 214 -2.28 -10.49 -1.76
CA ARG A 214 -2.53 -10.61 -3.20
C ARG A 214 -3.94 -11.11 -3.54
N LYS A 215 -4.54 -11.95 -2.69
CA LYS A 215 -5.88 -12.51 -2.88
C LYS A 215 -7.00 -11.53 -2.48
N LEU A 216 -6.69 -10.54 -1.64
CA LEU A 216 -7.58 -9.44 -1.26
C LEU A 216 -7.70 -8.35 -2.34
N LEU A 217 -6.81 -8.35 -3.35
CA LEU A 217 -6.83 -7.48 -4.52
C LEU A 217 -7.36 -8.25 -5.74
#